data_AF-A0A538QIJ6-F1
#
_entry.id   AF-A0A538QIJ6-F1
#
_cell.length_a   1.000
_cell.length_b   1.000
_cell.length_c   1.000
_cell.angle_alpha   90.00
_cell.angle_beta   90.00
_cell.angle_gamma   90.00
#
_symmetry.space_group_name_H-M   'P 1'
#
loop_
_entity.id
_entity.type
_entity.pdbx_description
1 polymer ?
#
loop_
_entity_poly.entity_id
_entity_poly.type
_entity_poly.pdbx_seq_one_letter_code
_entity_poly.pdbx_strand_id
1 'polypeptide(L)'
;MCANVEAELADIIAPALTRPREAKKVIANVFAAPGRIDVTTSEIRVRLSPAANRSEHAAIQRLLAEITARRLTLPGDIRDRPLRFELHIS
;
A
#
# COMPACT_ATOMS: atom_id res chain seq x y z
N MET A 1 -2.63 9.93 17.90
CA MET A 1 -3.68 10.25 16.90
C MET A 1 -2.95 10.36 15.57
N CYS A 2 -3.12 9.40 14.64
CA CYS A 2 -2.47 9.48 13.33
C CYS A 2 -3.09 10.68 12.59
N ALA A 3 -2.39 11.81 12.57
CA ALA A 3 -2.84 13.03 11.92
C ALA A 3 -2.87 12.77 10.41
N ASN A 4 -4.05 12.45 9.88
CA ASN A 4 -4.36 12.27 8.46
C ASN A 4 -3.34 11.46 7.62
N VAL A 5 -3.17 10.17 7.95
CA VAL A 5 -2.29 9.22 7.21
C VAL A 5 -2.56 9.21 5.70
N GLU A 6 -3.80 9.49 5.28
CA GLU A 6 -4.14 9.61 3.85
C GLU A 6 -3.37 10.74 3.17
N ALA A 7 -3.26 11.91 3.82
CA ALA A 7 -2.50 13.04 3.27
C ALA A 7 -1.01 12.74 3.24
N GLU A 8 -0.46 12.11 4.28
CA GLU A 8 0.95 11.72 4.30
C GLU A 8 1.27 10.74 3.16
N LEU A 9 0.42 9.73 2.95
CA LEU A 9 0.59 8.79 1.83
C LEU A 9 0.36 9.45 0.48
N ALA A 10 -0.54 10.43 0.39
CA ALA A 10 -0.76 11.21 -0.82
C ALA A 10 0.49 12.01 -1.20
N ASP A 11 1.17 12.62 -0.22
CA ASP A 11 2.42 13.35 -0.45
C ASP A 11 3.55 12.41 -0.90
N ILE A 12 3.59 11.18 -0.41
CA ILE A 12 4.56 10.16 -0.82
C ILE A 12 4.32 9.70 -2.27
N ILE A 13 3.07 9.43 -2.66
CA ILE A 13 2.76 8.90 -4.00
C ILE A 13 2.70 9.99 -5.08
N ALA A 14 2.39 11.24 -4.71
CA ALA A 14 2.20 12.35 -5.64
C ALA A 14 3.33 12.53 -6.69
N PRO A 15 4.63 12.43 -6.33
CA PRO A 15 5.73 12.54 -7.30
C PRO A 15 5.76 11.43 -8.36
N ALA A 16 5.15 10.27 -8.08
CA ALA A 16 5.09 9.14 -8.99
C ALA A 16 3.86 9.16 -9.91
N LEU A 17 2.90 10.07 -9.67
CA LEU A 17 1.67 10.17 -10.46
C LEU A 17 1.82 11.15 -11.61
N THR A 18 1.23 10.81 -12.77
CA THR A 18 1.10 11.75 -13.89
C THR A 18 0.28 12.99 -13.53
N ARG A 19 -0.66 12.86 -12.59
CA ARG A 19 -1.49 13.96 -12.07
C ARG A 19 -1.39 14.01 -10.54
N PRO A 20 -0.40 14.73 -9.97
CA PRO A 20 -0.19 14.78 -8.53
C PRO A 20 -1.41 15.21 -7.71
N ARG A 21 -2.27 16.08 -8.26
CA ARG A 21 -3.54 16.50 -7.62
C ARG A 21 -4.52 15.37 -7.34
N GLU A 22 -4.41 14.24 -8.02
CA GLU A 22 -5.26 13.06 -7.82
C GLU A 22 -4.73 12.13 -6.71
N ALA A 23 -3.60 12.45 -6.06
CA ALA A 23 -2.94 11.56 -5.11
C ALA A 23 -3.87 11.05 -4.00
N LYS A 24 -4.67 11.93 -3.39
CA LYS A 24 -5.66 11.52 -2.37
C LYS A 24 -6.68 10.52 -2.90
N LYS A 25 -7.19 10.75 -4.12
CA LYS A 25 -8.10 9.81 -4.77
C LYS A 25 -7.44 8.45 -5.01
N VAL A 26 -6.19 8.44 -5.45
CA VAL A 26 -5.43 7.18 -5.63
C VAL A 26 -5.25 6.45 -4.31
N ILE A 27 -4.89 7.15 -3.22
CA ILE A 27 -4.79 6.55 -1.88
C ILE A 27 -6.15 6.03 -1.39
N ALA A 28 -7.23 6.76 -1.61
CA ALA A 28 -8.58 6.30 -1.28
C ALA A 28 -8.93 5.00 -2.02
N ASN A 29 -8.55 4.88 -3.31
CA ASN A 29 -8.72 3.63 -4.07
C ASN A 29 -7.87 2.49 -3.51
N VAL A 30 -6.67 2.76 -2.99
CA VAL A 30 -5.84 1.75 -2.32
C VAL A 30 -6.48 1.29 -1.01
N PHE A 31 -7.05 2.19 -0.21
CA PHE A 31 -7.74 1.84 1.03
C PHE A 31 -9.04 1.08 0.80
N ALA A 32 -9.76 1.39 -0.28
CA ALA A 32 -10.97 0.67 -0.67
C ALA A 32 -10.70 -0.61 -1.48
N ALA A 33 -9.43 -0.91 -1.79
CA ALA A 33 -9.08 -2.02 -2.67
C ALA A 33 -9.47 -3.37 -2.05
N PRO A 34 -10.13 -4.26 -2.82
CA PRO A 34 -10.20 -5.66 -2.42
C PRO A 34 -8.79 -6.26 -2.40
N GLY A 35 -8.63 -7.35 -1.69
CA GLY A 35 -7.33 -7.97 -1.55
C GLY A 35 -7.39 -9.35 -0.92
N ARG A 36 -6.19 -9.93 -0.77
CA ARG A 36 -5.98 -11.21 -0.11
C ARG A 36 -4.86 -11.07 0.91
N ILE A 37 -5.05 -11.70 2.05
CA ILE A 37 -4.02 -11.79 3.09
C ILE A 37 -3.58 -13.25 3.17
N ASP A 38 -2.30 -13.49 2.95
CA ASP A 38 -1.67 -14.81 3.13
C ASP A 38 -0.74 -14.74 4.34
N VAL A 39 -1.12 -15.44 5.41
CA VAL A 39 -0.33 -15.52 6.63
C VAL A 39 0.53 -16.77 6.59
N THR A 40 1.85 -16.60 6.57
CA THR A 40 2.81 -17.70 6.58
C THR A 40 3.53 -17.80 7.92
N THR A 41 4.44 -18.76 8.03
CA THR A 41 5.32 -18.90 9.20
C THR A 41 6.35 -17.77 9.30
N SER A 42 6.75 -17.17 8.17
CA SER A 42 7.85 -16.18 8.11
C SER A 42 7.39 -14.75 7.82
N GLU A 43 6.19 -14.54 7.27
CA GLU A 43 5.68 -13.22 6.88
C GLU A 43 4.16 -13.20 6.73
N ILE A 44 3.59 -11.99 6.78
CA ILE A 44 2.19 -11.71 6.45
C ILE A 44 2.19 -10.95 5.11
N ARG A 45 1.68 -11.59 4.05
CA ARG A 45 1.55 -10.95 2.73
C ARG A 45 0.18 -10.34 2.58
N VAL A 46 0.13 -9.06 2.22
CA VAL A 46 -1.07 -8.29 1.93
C VAL A 46 -1.06 -7.92 0.45
N ARG A 47 -1.94 -8.55 -0.32
CA ARG A 47 -2.09 -8.33 -1.76
C ARG A 47 -3.31 -7.48 -2.02
N LEU A 48 -3.12 -6.34 -2.68
CA LEU A 48 -4.19 -5.37 -2.96
C LEU A 48 -4.47 -5.32 -4.46
N SER A 49 -5.75 -5.26 -4.83
CA SER A 49 -6.22 -5.10 -6.21
C SER A 49 -6.95 -3.77 -6.40
N PRO A 50 -6.25 -2.62 -6.32
CA PRO A 50 -6.85 -1.30 -6.45
C PRO A 50 -7.33 -1.03 -7.87
N ALA A 51 -8.48 -0.36 -7.96
CA ALA A 51 -8.99 0.20 -9.21
C ALA A 51 -8.12 1.41 -9.61
N ALA A 52 -7.21 1.19 -10.56
CA ALA A 52 -6.26 2.19 -11.04
C ALA A 52 -5.94 1.93 -12.51
N ASN A 53 -5.53 2.98 -13.22
CA ASN A 53 -4.97 2.84 -14.56
C ASN A 53 -3.50 2.39 -14.51
N ARG A 54 -2.90 2.06 -15.67
CA ARG A 54 -1.52 1.56 -15.76
C ARG A 54 -0.48 2.47 -15.10
N SER A 55 -0.61 3.79 -15.24
CA SER A 55 0.33 4.75 -14.63
C SER A 55 0.17 4.82 -13.11
N GLU A 56 -1.07 4.75 -12.63
CA GLU A 56 -1.38 4.69 -11.20
C GLU A 56 -0.92 3.36 -10.59
N HIS A 57 -1.08 2.23 -11.29
CA HIS A 57 -0.55 0.93 -10.84
C HIS A 57 0.96 0.98 -10.64
N ALA A 58 1.72 1.60 -11.54
CA ALA A 58 3.16 1.77 -11.37
C ALA A 58 3.51 2.62 -10.13
N ALA A 59 2.77 3.71 -9.90
CA ALA A 59 2.94 4.56 -8.72
C ALA A 59 2.59 3.83 -7.42
N ILE A 60 1.47 3.10 -7.40
CA ILE A 60 1.04 2.29 -6.26
C ILE A 60 2.06 1.19 -5.98
N GLN A 61 2.54 0.48 -7.01
CA GLN A 61 3.55 -0.56 -6.84
C GLN A 61 4.82 -0.01 -6.16
N ARG A 62 5.26 1.19 -6.57
CA ARG A 62 6.38 1.87 -5.92
C ARG A 62 6.08 2.20 -4.45
N LEU A 63 4.91 2.77 -4.18
CA LEU A 63 4.49 3.07 -2.80
C LEU A 63 4.48 1.81 -1.92
N LEU A 64 3.89 0.70 -2.38
CA LEU A 64 3.83 -0.55 -1.62
C LEU A 64 5.23 -1.15 -1.39
N ALA A 65 6.14 -1.01 -2.36
CA ALA A 65 7.53 -1.41 -2.18
C ALA A 65 8.24 -0.57 -1.11
N GLU A 66 8.03 0.76 -1.11
CA GLU A 66 8.57 1.66 -0.09
C GLU A 66 8.00 1.36 1.31
N ILE A 67 6.71 1.04 1.43
CA ILE A 67 6.10 0.62 2.70
C ILE A 67 6.67 -0.74 3.15
N THR A 68 6.80 -1.71 2.25
CA THR A 68 7.37 -3.03 2.54
C THR A 68 8.83 -2.92 3.01
N ALA A 69 9.60 -2.00 2.44
CA ALA A 69 10.98 -1.74 2.84
C ALA A 69 11.12 -1.25 4.30
N ARG A 70 10.05 -0.67 4.87
CA ARG A 70 10.02 -0.27 6.29
C ARG A 70 9.93 -1.45 7.26
N ARG A 71 9.75 -2.68 6.77
CA ARG A 71 9.68 -3.92 7.58
C ARG A 71 8.70 -3.81 8.74
N LEU A 72 7.52 -3.25 8.46
CA LEU A 72 6.47 -3.10 9.45
C LEU A 72 6.03 -4.47 9.96
N THR A 73 5.69 -4.57 11.24
CA THR A 73 5.04 -5.75 11.82
C THR A 73 3.60 -5.42 12.16
N LEU A 74 2.74 -6.44 12.22
CA LEU A 74 1.36 -6.25 12.68
C LEU A 74 1.37 -6.13 14.21
N PRO A 75 0.90 -5.03 14.81
CA PRO A 75 0.83 -4.91 16.26
C PRO A 75 0.00 -6.05 16.86
N GLY A 76 0.58 -6.78 17.81
CA GLY A 76 -0.05 -7.95 18.43
C GLY A 76 0.21 -9.27 17.71
N ASP A 77 0.96 -9.30 16.61
CA ASP A 77 1.48 -10.57 16.09
C ASP A 77 2.59 -11.11 17.01
N ILE A 78 2.30 -12.20 17.72
CA ILE A 78 3.22 -12.85 18.67
C ILE A 78 4.55 -13.25 18.01
N ARG A 79 4.54 -13.46 16.69
CA ARG A 79 5.71 -13.89 15.92
C ARG A 79 6.49 -12.71 15.30
N ASP A 80 6.04 -11.48 15.51
CA ASP A 80 6.63 -10.26 14.93
C ASP A 80 6.91 -10.42 13.43
N ARG A 81 6.00 -11.07 12.69
CA ARG A 81 6.22 -11.34 11.28
C ARG A 81 6.18 -10.03 10.49
N PRO A 82 7.11 -9.84 9.54
CA PRO A 82 7.08 -8.67 8.68
C PRO A 82 5.84 -8.72 7.77
N LEU A 83 5.25 -7.54 7.59
CA LEU A 83 4.22 -7.25 6.60
C LEU A 83 4.89 -7.01 5.24
N ARG A 84 4.38 -7.69 4.22
CA ARG A 84 4.76 -7.46 2.82
C ARG A 84 3.55 -7.04 2.02
N PHE A 85 3.61 -5.84 1.46
CA PHE A 85 2.53 -5.28 0.65
C PHE A 85 2.85 -5.45 -0.83
N GLU A 86 1.93 -6.04 -1.56
CA GLU A 86 2.08 -6.37 -2.97
C GLU A 86 0.87 -5.90 -3.78
N LEU A 87 1.12 -5.43 -4.99
CA LEU A 87 0.07 -5.18 -5.96
C LEU A 87 -0.35 -6.50 -6.61
N HIS A 88 -1.65 -6.80 -6.60
CA HIS A 88 -2.24 -7.91 -7.33
C HIS A 88 -3.01 -7.38 -8.53
N ILE A 89 -2.39 -7.50 -9.69
CA ILE A 89 -2.99 -7.17 -10.98
C ILE A 89 -3.71 -8.44 -11.46
N SER A 90 -5.04 -8.38 -11.51
CA SER A 90 -5.89 -9.43 -12.10
C SER A 90 -5.93 -9.31 -13.62
#